data_AF-A0A959S6D5-F1
#
_entry.id   AF-A0A959S6D5-F1
#
_cell.length_a   1.000
_cell.length_b   1.000
_cell.length_c   1.000
_cell.angle_alpha   90.00
_cell.angle_beta   90.00
_cell.angle_gamma   90.00
#
_symmetry.space_group_name_H-M   'P 1'
#
loop_
_entity.id
_entity.type
_entity.pdbx_description
1 polymer ?
#
loop_
_entity_poly.entity_id
_entity_poly.type
_entity_poly.pdbx_seq_one_letter_code
_entity_poly.pdbx_strand_id
1 'polypeptide(L)' 'NAYLNYYKTEINEPIDNEPIGIVLCADKEEIVAEYALGGVTNQIFASRYVYYLPNREDLIRQVEKAIKEMKDEEE' A
#
# COMPACT_ATOMS: atom_id res chain seq x y z
N ASN A 1 4.19 -14.57 1.66
CA ASN A 1 3.00 -14.39 2.52
C ASN A 1 3.09 -14.96 3.94
N ALA A 2 4.16 -15.64 4.37
CA ALA A 2 4.23 -16.22 5.73
C ALA A 2 4.04 -15.18 6.85
N TYR A 3 4.68 -14.00 6.77
CA TYR A 3 4.60 -12.97 7.82
C TYR A 3 3.21 -12.32 7.93
N LEU A 4 2.59 -11.94 6.81
CA LEU A 4 1.26 -11.34 6.83
C LEU A 4 0.20 -12.34 7.29
N ASN A 5 0.28 -13.59 6.85
CA ASN A 5 -0.64 -14.63 7.28
C ASN A 5 -0.45 -14.97 8.75
N TYR A 6 0.79 -15.09 9.23
CA TYR A 6 1.08 -15.30 10.65
C TYR A 6 0.51 -14.15 11.50
N TYR A 7 0.73 -12.90 11.09
CA TYR A 7 0.22 -11.75 11.83
C TYR A 7 -1.32 -11.73 11.84
N LYS A 8 -1.95 -12.02 10.71
CA LYS A 8 -3.41 -12.12 10.60
C LYS A 8 -4.00 -13.21 11.50
N THR A 9 -3.35 -14.37 11.61
CA THR A 9 -3.90 -15.52 12.34
C THR A 9 -3.56 -15.50 13.82
N GLU A 10 -2.35 -15.09 14.18
CA GLU A 10 -1.82 -15.26 15.54
C GLU A 10 -1.80 -13.94 16.33
N ILE A 11 -1.84 -12.78 15.67
CA ILE A 11 -1.66 -11.47 16.32
C ILE A 11 -2.91 -10.59 16.21
N ASN A 12 -3.57 -10.57 15.05
CA ASN A 12 -4.77 -9.74 14.85
C ASN A 12 -5.92 -10.19 15.76
N GLU A 13 -6.57 -9.21 16.40
CA GLU A 13 -7.82 -9.37 17.11
C GLU A 13 -9.02 -9.17 16.15
N PRO A 14 -10.24 -9.60 16.52
CA PRO A 14 -11.43 -9.45 15.66
C PRO A 14 -11.78 -8.01 15.27
N ILE A 15 -11.26 -7.03 16.01
CA ILE A 15 -11.46 -5.60 15.76
C ILE A 15 -10.38 -4.98 14.88
N ASP A 16 -9.31 -5.73 14.60
CA ASP A 16 -8.18 -5.22 13.83
C ASP A 16 -8.44 -5.25 12.33
N ASN A 17 -7.83 -4.31 11.63
CA ASN A 17 -7.82 -4.29 10.17
C ASN A 17 -6.86 -5.34 9.60
N GLU A 18 -7.04 -5.71 8.34
CA GLU A 18 -6.13 -6.60 7.61
C GLU A 18 -4.68 -6.08 7.64
N PRO A 19 -3.67 -6.94 7.86
CA PRO A 19 -2.29 -6.51 7.97
C PRO A 19 -1.74 -6.03 6.62
N ILE A 20 -0.98 -4.92 6.65
CA ILE A 20 -0.36 -4.33 5.48
C ILE A 20 1.13 -4.67 5.45
N GLY A 21 1.58 -5.27 4.35
CA GLY A 21 3.00 -5.59 4.12
C GLY A 21 3.66 -4.53 3.23
N ILE A 22 4.74 -3.93 3.72
CA ILE A 22 5.54 -2.98 2.96
C ILE A 22 6.84 -3.65 2.56
N VAL A 23 7.09 -3.74 1.24
CA VAL A 23 8.37 -4.21 0.69
C VAL A 23 9.16 -2.98 0.25
N LEU A 24 10.34 -2.78 0.84
CA LEU A 24 11.24 -1.68 0.49
C LEU A 24 12.31 -2.19 -0.46
N CYS A 25 12.28 -1.72 -1.72
CA CYS A 25 13.32 -1.99 -2.71
C CYS A 25 14.18 -0.73 -2.89
N ALA A 26 15.50 -0.88 -2.84
CA ALA A 26 16.43 0.23 -3.05
C ALA A 26 16.47 0.68 -4.51
N ASP A 27 16.34 -0.27 -5.45
CA ASP A 27 16.37 -0.01 -6.88
C ASP A 27 14.99 -0.12 -7.52
N LYS A 28 14.82 0.70 -8.57
CA LYS A 28 13.57 0.93 -9.29
C LYS A 28 13.28 -0.17 -10.33
N GLU A 29 13.77 -1.38 -10.11
CA GLU A 29 13.48 -2.51 -11.01
C GLU A 29 12.09 -3.06 -10.70
N GLU A 30 11.10 -2.38 -11.27
CA GLU A 30 9.68 -2.72 -11.27
C GLU A 30 9.42 -4.20 -11.58
N ILE A 31 10.25 -4.77 -12.46
CA ILE A 31 10.27 -6.18 -12.85
C ILE A 31 10.55 -7.08 -11.64
N VAL A 32 11.59 -6.81 -10.84
CA VAL A 32 11.94 -7.64 -9.68
C VAL A 32 10.84 -7.59 -8.62
N ALA A 33 10.21 -6.43 -8.42
CA ALA A 33 9.07 -6.29 -7.53
C ALA A 33 7.86 -7.10 -8.02
N GLU A 34 7.54 -7.05 -9.32
CA GLU A 34 6.45 -7.82 -9.93
C GLU A 34 6.65 -9.34 -9.79
N TYR A 35 7.88 -9.83 -10.04
CA TYR A 35 8.21 -11.26 -9.85
C TYR A 35 8.26 -11.69 -8.38
N ALA A 36 8.73 -10.82 -7.46
CA ALA A 36 8.71 -11.11 -6.02
C ALA A 36 7.27 -11.19 -5.45
N LEU A 37 6.35 -10.50 -6.10
CA LEU A 37 4.94 -10.46 -5.77
C LEU A 37 4.09 -11.45 -6.58
N GLY A 38 4.70 -12.16 -7.54
CA GLY A 38 4.07 -13.19 -8.36
C GLY A 38 3.54 -14.34 -7.50
N GLY A 39 2.26 -14.25 -7.12
CA GLY A 39 1.58 -15.18 -6.21
C GLY A 39 0.95 -14.52 -4.98
N VAL A 40 1.13 -13.21 -4.79
CA VAL A 40 0.43 -12.43 -3.77
C VAL A 40 -0.91 -11.98 -4.33
N THR A 41 -2.00 -12.58 -3.86
CA THR A 41 -3.38 -12.23 -4.24
C THR A 41 -3.91 -10.97 -3.55
N ASN A 42 -3.09 -10.28 -2.76
CA ASN A 42 -3.49 -9.05 -2.06
C ASN A 42 -3.43 -7.85 -3.02
N GLN A 43 -4.22 -6.81 -2.78
CA GLN A 43 -4.11 -5.55 -3.52
C GLN A 43 -2.70 -4.99 -3.37
N ILE A 44 -1.97 -4.92 -4.48
CA ILE A 44 -0.59 -4.47 -4.52
C ILE A 44 -0.56 -3.01 -4.95
N PHE A 45 0.02 -2.16 -4.12
CA PHE A 45 0.28 -0.77 -4.44
C PHE A 45 1.78 -0.54 -4.51
N ALA A 46 2.26 -0.06 -5.66
CA ALA A 46 3.62 0.40 -5.83
C ALA A 46 3.66 1.92 -5.66
N SER A 47 4.42 2.41 -4.67
CA SER A 47 4.66 3.83 -4.50
C SER A 47 6.15 4.10 -4.41
N ARG A 48 6.60 5.14 -5.12
CA ARG A 48 8.00 5.57 -5.06
C ARG A 48 8.20 6.41 -3.80
N TYR A 49 9.06 5.95 -2.90
CA TYR A 49 9.47 6.76 -1.76
C TYR A 49 10.23 8.00 -2.24
N VAL A 50 9.80 9.18 -1.77
CA VAL A 50 10.45 10.46 -2.07
C VAL A 50 11.25 10.92 -0.85
N TYR A 51 12.47 11.42 -1.07
CA TYR A 51 13.37 11.84 0.01
C TYR A 51 12.92 13.11 0.75
N TYR A 52 11.96 13.84 0.18
CA TYR A 52 11.40 15.04 0.80
C TYR A 52 9.90 14.84 1.03
N LEU A 53 9.44 15.22 2.21
CA LEU A 53 8.01 15.30 2.50
C LEU A 53 7.43 16.47 1.67
N PRO A 54 6.37 16.25 0.86
CA PRO A 54 5.73 17.35 0.14
C PRO A 54 5.15 18.38 1.11
N ASN A 55 4.88 19.60 0.62
CA ASN A 55 4.25 20.63 1.43
C ASN A 55 2.86 20.20 1.88
N ARG A 56 2.42 20.72 3.03
CA ARG A 56 1.14 20.34 3.66
C ARG A 56 -0.04 20.56 2.72
N GLU A 57 -0.05 21.67 2.00
CA GLU A 57 -1.11 22.05 1.07
C GLU A 57 -1.20 21.07 -0.11
N ASP A 58 -0.06 20.59 -0.60
CA ASP A 58 0.00 19.64 -1.70
C ASP A 58 -0.44 18.24 -1.27
N LEU A 59 -0.15 17.84 -0.04
CA LEU A 59 -0.64 16.58 0.54
C LEU A 59 -2.16 16.60 0.71
N ILE A 60 -2.70 17.68 1.28
CA ILE A 60 -4.16 17.83 1.45
C ILE A 60 -4.86 17.75 0.11
N ARG A 61 -4.37 18.48 -0.91
CA ARG A 61 -4.95 18.48 -2.25
C ARG A 61 -4.94 17.09 -2.90
N GLN A 62 -3.86 16.32 -2.72
CA GLN A 62 -3.78 14.95 -3.24
C GLN A 62 -4.78 14.01 -2.55
N VAL A 63 -4.92 14.12 -1.23
CA VAL A 63 -5.89 13.32 -0.45
C VAL A 63 -7.32 13.67 -0.84
N GLU A 64 -7.67 14.95 -0.92
CA GLU A 64 -9.00 15.40 -1.34
C GLU A 64 -9.34 14.91 -2.75
N LYS A 65 -8.37 14.97 -3.67
CA LYS A 65 -8.53 14.46 -5.03
C LYS A 65 -8.82 12.95 -5.02
N ALA A 66 -8.05 12.15 -4.29
CA ALA A 66 -8.24 10.70 -4.21
C ALA A 66 -9.61 10.34 -3.60
N ILE A 67 -10.04 11.03 -2.54
CA ILE A 67 -11.36 10.84 -1.92
C ILE A 67 -12.48 11.16 -2.90
N LYS A 68 -12.30 12.21 -3.73
CA LYS A 68 -13.29 12.56 -4.75
C LYS A 68 -13.39 11.48 -5.82
N GLU A 69 -12.26 11.02 -6.35
CA GLU A 69 -12.20 9.96 -7.36
C GLU A 69 -12.87 8.67 -6.85
N MET A 70 -12.63 8.28 -5.59
CA MET A 70 -13.30 7.13 -4.98
C MET A 70 -14.82 7.28 -4.88
N LYS A 71 -15.30 8.49 -4.58
CA LYS A 71 -16.76 8.76 -4.51
C LYS A 71 -17.40 8.76 -5.90
N ASP A 72 -16.71 9.31 -6.89
CA ASP A 72 -17.19 9.37 -8.27
C ASP A 72 -17.22 7.96 -8.92
N GLU A 73 -16.44 6.99 -8.43
CA GLU A 73 -16.47 5.57 -8.85
C GLU A 73 -17.58 4.74 -8.18
N GLU A 74 -18.17 5.23 -7.08
CA GLU A 74 -19.27 4.58 -6.34
C GLU A 74 -20.67 5.00 -6.83
N GLU A 75 -20.79 6.05 -7.66
CA GLU A 75 -22.02 6.53 -8.33
C GLU A 75 -22.24 5.90 -9.73
#